data_AF-A0A6A0A5R7-F1
#
_entry.id   AF-A0A6A0A5R7-F1
#
_cell.length_a   1.000
_cell.length_b   1.000
_cell.length_c   1.000
_cell.angle_alpha   90.00
_cell.angle_beta   90.00
_cell.angle_gamma   90.00
#
_symmetry.space_group_name_H-M   'P 1'
#
loop_
_entity.id
_entity.type
_entity.pdbx_description
1 polymer ?
#
loop_
_entity_poly.entity_id
_entity_poly.type
_entity_poly.pdbx_seq_one_letter_code
_entity_poly.pdbx_strand_id
1 'polypeptide(L)' 'MAVAWSCSRWYMGSVIIGATNMQQLKENIEASEITLSAETLAAIDEVHVRRRNPECLD' A
#
# COMPACT_ATOMS: atom_id res chain seq x y z
N MET A 1 1.33 -5.22 2.29
CA MET A 1 0.60 -4.86 1.05
C MET A 1 0.59 -3.36 0.78
N ALA A 2 0.25 -2.49 1.74
CA ALA A 2 0.22 -1.03 1.51
C ALA A 2 1.58 -0.47 1.06
N VAL A 3 2.68 -0.84 1.73
CA VAL A 3 4.04 -0.41 1.35
C VAL A 3 4.38 -0.87 -0.08
N ALA A 4 4.20 -2.15 -0.39
CA ALA A 4 4.37 -2.71 -1.75
C ALA A 4 3.60 -1.90 -2.82
N TRP A 5 2.33 -1.61 -2.57
CA TRP A 5 1.51 -0.84 -3.51
C TRP A 5 2.08 0.56 -3.72
N SER A 6 2.43 1.27 -2.64
CA SER A 6 3.03 2.60 -2.70
C SER A 6 4.35 2.61 -3.46
N CYS A 7 5.23 1.63 -3.20
CA CYS A 7 6.51 1.48 -3.89
C CYS A 7 6.37 1.17 -5.40
N SER A 8 5.24 0.58 -5.81
CA SER A 8 5.04 0.18 -7.22
C SER A 8 4.66 1.32 -8.17
N ARG A 9 4.39 2.54 -7.67
CA ARG A 9 3.89 3.65 -8.48
C ARG A 9 5.05 4.46 -9.08
N TRP A 10 5.01 4.69 -10.38
CA TRP A 10 6.08 5.42 -11.11
C TRP A 10 6.29 6.87 -10.64
N TYR A 11 5.29 7.47 -10.02
CA TYR A 11 5.33 8.84 -9.49
C TYR A 11 5.72 8.91 -8.00
N MET A 12 6.01 7.78 -7.36
CA MET A 12 6.46 7.72 -5.96
C MET A 12 7.98 7.59 -5.90
N GLY A 13 8.66 8.68 -5.55
CA GLY A 13 10.13 8.68 -5.42
C GLY A 13 10.65 7.98 -4.14
N SER A 14 9.86 8.01 -3.05
CA SER A 14 10.17 7.33 -1.80
C SER A 14 8.88 7.10 -0.98
N VAL A 15 8.89 6.10 -0.11
CA VAL A 15 7.79 5.78 0.82
C VAL A 15 8.30 5.92 2.25
N ILE A 16 7.77 6.91 2.98
CA ILE A 16 8.11 7.13 4.39
C ILE A 16 7.29 6.17 5.24
N ILE A 17 7.96 5.30 6.00
CA ILE A 17 7.32 4.33 6.89
C ILE A 17 7.51 4.72 8.36
N GLY A 18 6.44 4.61 9.15
CA GLY A 18 6.48 4.79 10.60
C GLY A 18 6.44 3.44 11.32
N ALA A 19 7.22 3.30 12.39
CA ALA A 19 7.23 2.12 13.25
C ALA A 19 7.48 2.53 14.71
N THR A 20 6.84 1.83 15.64
CA THR A 20 7.01 2.03 17.09
C THR A 20 7.84 0.92 17.74
N ASN A 21 8.18 -0.11 16.99
CA ASN A 21 9.03 -1.21 17.41
C ASN A 21 9.78 -1.84 16.22
N MET A 22 10.80 -2.65 16.51
CA MET A 22 11.65 -3.25 15.49
C MET A 22 10.95 -4.28 14.61
N GLN A 23 9.93 -4.96 15.14
CA GLN A 23 9.16 -5.94 14.38
C GLN A 23 8.37 -5.26 13.26
N GLN A 24 7.67 -4.16 13.57
CA GLN A 24 6.96 -3.33 12.58
C GLN A 24 7.91 -2.76 11.53
N LEU A 25 9.09 -2.26 11.95
CA LEU A 25 10.07 -1.73 11.01
C LEU A 25 10.52 -2.81 10.02
N LYS A 26 10.83 -4.00 10.52
CA LYS A 26 11.25 -5.14 9.70
C LYS A 26 10.15 -5.55 8.72
N GLU A 27 8.92 -5.74 9.21
CA GLU A 27 7.77 -6.09 8.36
C GLU A 27 7.51 -5.03 7.28
N ASN A 28 7.62 -3.74 7.61
CA ASN A 28 7.41 -2.65 6.66
C ASN A 28 8.48 -2.63 5.56
N ILE A 29 9.75 -2.89 5.91
CA ILE A 29 10.85 -2.98 4.94
C ILE A 29 10.66 -4.20 4.04
N GLU A 30 10.41 -5.38 4.60
CA GLU A 30 10.17 -6.60 3.82
C GLU A 30 8.97 -6.45 2.87
N ALA A 31 7.92 -5.74 3.31
CA ALA A 31 6.78 -5.44 2.46
C ALA A 31 7.12 -4.58 1.24
N SER A 32 8.23 -3.83 1.22
CA SER A 32 8.64 -3.03 0.06
C SER A 32 9.18 -3.88 -1.10
N GLU A 33 9.61 -5.11 -0.83
CA GLU A 33 10.18 -6.04 -1.82
C GLU A 33 9.11 -6.90 -2.52
N ILE A 34 7.87 -6.84 -2.04
CA ILE A 34 6.76 -7.63 -2.57
C ILE A 34 6.26 -7.01 -3.88
N THR A 35 6.23 -7.82 -4.95
CA THR A 35 5.55 -7.46 -6.20
C THR A 35 4.09 -7.93 -6.15
N LEU A 36 3.15 -7.01 -6.28
CA LEU A 36 1.72 -7.34 -6.33
C LEU A 36 1.35 -7.84 -7.74
N SER A 37 0.55 -8.90 -7.80
CA SER A 37 0.02 -9.40 -9.08
C SER A 37 -0.95 -8.38 -9.71
N ALA A 38 -1.12 -8.49 -11.03
CA ALA A 38 -2.09 -7.67 -11.76
C ALA A 38 -3.52 -7.85 -11.22
N GLU A 39 -3.89 -9.07 -10.82
CA GLU A 39 -5.18 -9.39 -10.19
C GLU A 39 -5.37 -8.62 -8.87
N THR A 40 -4.38 -8.66 -7.98
CA THR A 40 -4.44 -7.94 -6.71
C THR A 40 -4.53 -6.43 -6.91
N LEU A 41 -3.80 -5.87 -7.89
CA LEU A 41 -3.88 -4.45 -8.22
C LEU A 41 -5.28 -4.08 -8.73
N ALA A 42 -5.87 -4.89 -9.61
CA ALA A 42 -7.22 -4.65 -10.12
C ALA A 42 -8.28 -4.70 -9.00
N ALA A 43 -8.14 -5.63 -8.05
CA ALA A 43 -9.04 -5.72 -6.90
C ALA A 43 -8.93 -4.48 -5.98
N ILE A 44 -7.72 -3.97 -5.77
CA ILE A 44 -7.48 -2.73 -5.01
C ILE A 44 -8.17 -1.54 -5.71
N ASP A 45 -8.04 -1.42 -7.03
CA ASP A 45 -8.66 -0.34 -7.80
C ASP A 45 -10.19 -0.42 -7.74
N GLU A 46 -10.79 -1.61 -7.81
CA GLU A 46 -12.23 -1.79 -7.68
C GLU A 46 -12.76 -1.31 -6.32
N VAL A 47 -12.04 -1.63 -5.22
CA VAL A 47 -12.39 -1.14 -3.88
C VAL A 47 -12.24 0.38 -3.81
N HIS A 48 -11.13 0.94 -4.33
CA HIS A 48 -10.88 2.38 -4.31
C HIS A 48 -11.96 3.16 -5.08
N VAL A 49 -12.41 2.65 -6.23
CA VAL A 49 -13.51 3.26 -7.00
C VAL A 49 -14.82 3.25 -6.22
N ARG A 50 -15.14 2.15 -5.54
CA ARG A 50 -16.35 2.03 -4.69
C ARG A 50 -16.30 2.90 -3.44
N ARG A 51 -15.11 3.16 -2.90
CA ARG A 51 -14.87 3.88 -1.64
C ARG A 51 -13.96 5.09 -1.86
N ARG A 52 -14.28 5.90 -2.89
CA ARG A 52 -13.42 7.01 -3.33
C ARG A 52 -13.24 8.09 -2.25
N ASN A 53 -14.24 8.28 -1.40
CA ASN A 53 -14.13 9.07 -0.16
C ASN A 53 -14.52 8.19 1.04
N PRO A 54 -13.56 7.58 1.74
CA PRO A 54 -13.84 6.72 2.88
C PRO A 54 -14.33 7.48 4.12
N GLU A 55 -14.18 8.81 4.17
CA GLU A 55 -14.58 9.64 5.31
C GLU A 55 -16.03 10.15 5.22
N CYS A 56 -16.64 10.08 4.03
CA CYS A 56 -18.09 10.15 3.92
C CYS A 56 -18.66 8.84 4.46
N LEU A 57 -19.00 8.84 5.75
CA LEU A 57 -19.93 7.87 6.32
C LEU A 57 -21.26 8.05 5.60
N ASP A 58 -21.67 7.05 4.82
CA ASP A 58 -23.09 6.87 4.48
C ASP A 58 -23.90 6.64 5.77
#